data_AF-A0A8J5BWQ7-F1
#
_entry.id   AF-A0A8J5BWQ7-F1
#
_cell.length_a   1.000
_cell.length_b   1.000
_cell.length_c   1.000
_cell.angle_alpha   90.00
_cell.angle_beta   90.00
_cell.angle_gamma   90.00
#
_symmetry.space_group_name_H-M   'P 1'
#
loop_
_entity.id
_entity.type
_entity.pdbx_description
1 polymer ?
#
loop_
_entity_poly.entity_id
_entity_poly.type
_entity_poly.pdbx_seq_one_letter_code
_entity_poly.pdbx_strand_id
1 'polypeptide(L)'
;MAATNRQILTQGDRSYAKKKTSQFGVDEVSYDAANRTEYLTGFRKRKLQRKEKAQEKAKEQARLDRIAERKKLRDERKGDQEKERVRMQKAMKDIERARSGYFSSDDEKKDDSDSDEDESDDEDETPAKKAKKASSTDEDDFSDWEGLDKPGVLKKQKKKYVDGEGKKTTVTIEAVSLDSDDDEPNNTYVDMSKADEVLQESLDKAGLAAVYSGMAEPKVKKLVKKPKKKFRYLSATERKKNLDKERARAKAKRTKKE
;
A
#
# COMPACT_ATOMS: atom_id res chain seq x y z
N MET A 1 -11.36 -16.27 47.22
CA MET A 1 -10.87 -14.95 47.65
C MET A 1 -11.07 -13.97 46.51
N ALA A 2 -11.62 -12.78 46.76
CA ALA A 2 -11.83 -11.77 45.72
C ALA A 2 -10.48 -11.27 45.17
N ALA A 3 -10.42 -10.99 43.88
CA ALA A 3 -9.22 -10.43 43.26
C ALA A 3 -8.93 -9.05 43.88
N THR A 4 -7.66 -8.80 44.17
CA THR A 4 -7.25 -7.51 44.76
C THR A 4 -7.40 -6.37 43.75
N ASN A 5 -7.70 -5.15 44.22
CA ASN A 5 -7.84 -3.96 43.36
C ASN A 5 -6.62 -3.75 42.44
N ARG A 6 -5.41 -4.06 42.93
CA ARG A 6 -4.19 -4.02 42.13
C ARG A 6 -4.20 -5.03 40.98
N GLN A 7 -4.71 -6.24 41.20
CA GLN A 7 -4.84 -7.24 40.14
C GLN A 7 -5.86 -6.80 39.10
N ILE A 8 -7.03 -6.31 39.52
CA ILE A 8 -8.09 -5.83 38.60
C ILE A 8 -7.57 -4.69 37.71
N LEU A 9 -6.87 -3.72 38.30
CA LEU A 9 -6.33 -2.57 37.57
C LEU A 9 -5.12 -2.92 36.67
N THR A 10 -4.38 -3.98 36.97
CA THR A 10 -3.19 -4.39 36.17
C THR A 10 -3.46 -5.53 35.17
N GLN A 11 -4.64 -6.15 35.21
CA GLN A 11 -5.04 -7.20 34.28
C GLN A 11 -5.15 -6.71 32.83
N GLY A 12 -5.54 -5.45 32.62
CA GLY A 12 -5.61 -4.83 31.29
C GLY A 12 -4.23 -4.75 30.63
N ASP A 13 -3.23 -4.23 31.34
CA ASP A 13 -1.85 -4.09 30.85
C ASP A 13 -1.23 -5.45 30.52
N ARG A 14 -1.49 -6.47 31.35
CA ARG A 14 -1.00 -7.84 31.10
C ARG A 14 -1.66 -8.47 29.87
N SER A 15 -2.96 -8.25 29.69
CA SER A 15 -3.70 -8.73 28.52
C SER A 15 -3.22 -8.05 27.24
N TYR A 16 -2.95 -6.74 27.30
CA TYR A 16 -2.42 -5.99 26.16
C TYR A 16 -0.99 -6.41 25.83
N ALA A 17 -0.15 -6.63 26.84
CA ALA A 17 1.19 -7.17 26.65
C ALA A 17 1.16 -8.56 25.99
N LYS A 18 0.28 -9.45 26.44
CA LYS A 18 0.09 -10.78 25.83
C LYS A 18 -0.40 -10.72 24.38
N LYS A 19 -1.38 -9.87 24.08
CA LYS A 19 -1.86 -9.65 22.70
C LYS A 19 -0.76 -9.11 21.79
N LYS A 20 0.05 -8.18 22.31
CA LYS A 20 1.18 -7.62 21.57
C LYS A 20 2.26 -8.67 21.29
N THR A 21 2.54 -9.55 22.25
CA THR A 21 3.48 -10.65 22.04
C THR A 21 2.92 -11.74 21.13
N SER A 22 1.62 -12.04 21.16
CA SER A 22 1.00 -13.07 20.31
C SER A 22 0.76 -12.61 18.87
N GLN A 23 0.66 -11.30 18.59
CA GLN A 23 0.53 -10.79 17.23
C GLN A 23 1.77 -11.07 16.35
N PHE A 24 2.95 -11.20 16.96
CA PHE A 24 4.22 -11.37 16.24
C PHE A 24 5.10 -12.51 16.78
N GLY A 25 4.79 -13.03 17.97
CA GLY A 25 5.50 -14.13 18.60
C GLY A 25 4.79 -15.45 18.31
N VAL A 26 5.56 -16.41 17.80
CA VAL A 26 5.12 -17.81 17.68
C VAL A 26 5.34 -18.46 19.05
N ASP A 27 4.34 -19.18 19.56
CA ASP A 27 4.39 -19.79 20.90
C ASP A 27 5.48 -20.88 20.99
N GLU A 28 5.74 -21.61 19.91
CA GLU A 28 6.79 -22.65 19.84
C GLU A 28 7.46 -22.66 18.46
N VAL A 29 8.79 -22.81 18.42
CA VAL A 29 9.56 -22.93 17.17
C VAL A 29 10.04 -24.36 17.00
N SER A 30 9.41 -25.10 16.08
CA SER A 30 9.85 -26.44 15.67
C SER A 30 10.96 -26.34 14.61
N TYR A 31 12.12 -26.93 14.91
CA TYR A 31 13.24 -27.03 13.97
C TYR A 31 13.24 -28.39 13.29
N ASP A 32 12.53 -28.47 12.17
CA ASP A 32 12.58 -29.65 11.31
C ASP A 32 13.73 -29.54 10.30
N ALA A 33 14.66 -30.49 10.37
CA ALA A 33 15.85 -30.51 9.51
C ALA A 33 15.47 -30.67 8.02
N ALA A 34 14.39 -31.39 7.70
CA ALA A 34 13.91 -31.56 6.33
C ALA A 34 13.39 -30.24 5.75
N ASN A 35 12.58 -29.50 6.51
CA ASN A 35 12.12 -28.16 6.10
C ASN A 35 13.30 -27.18 5.94
N ARG A 36 14.34 -27.31 6.77
CA ARG A 36 15.54 -26.49 6.65
C ARG A 36 16.32 -26.78 5.36
N THR A 37 16.48 -28.04 4.97
CA THR A 37 17.19 -28.40 3.72
C THR A 37 16.38 -27.99 2.50
N GLU A 38 15.06 -28.17 2.51
CA GLU A 38 14.17 -27.66 1.46
C GLU A 38 14.21 -26.13 1.37
N TYR A 39 14.28 -25.44 2.50
CA TYR A 39 14.50 -24.01 2.52
C TYR A 39 15.89 -23.66 1.94
N LEU A 40 16.98 -24.29 2.36
CA LEU A 40 18.29 -23.91 1.82
C LEU A 40 18.46 -24.23 0.32
N THR A 41 17.81 -25.27 -0.20
CA THR A 41 17.93 -25.68 -1.61
C THR A 41 16.86 -25.07 -2.51
N GLY A 42 15.69 -24.72 -1.96
CA GLY A 42 14.51 -24.25 -2.69
C GLY A 42 14.48 -22.76 -3.05
N PHE A 43 15.62 -22.10 -3.28
CA PHE A 43 15.67 -20.65 -3.57
C PHE A 43 14.81 -20.24 -4.77
N ARG A 44 14.78 -21.05 -5.84
CA ARG A 44 13.92 -20.81 -7.01
C ARG A 44 12.44 -20.89 -6.64
N LYS A 45 12.04 -21.90 -5.85
CA LYS A 45 10.66 -22.04 -5.34
C LYS A 45 10.27 -20.82 -4.51
N ARG A 46 11.14 -20.35 -3.60
CA ARG A 46 10.90 -19.12 -2.83
C ARG A 46 10.82 -17.85 -3.67
N LYS A 47 11.64 -17.74 -4.72
CA LYS A 47 11.56 -16.58 -5.63
C LYS A 47 10.24 -16.59 -6.39
N LEU A 48 9.78 -17.75 -6.85
CA LEU A 48 8.47 -17.90 -7.50
C LEU A 48 7.33 -17.58 -6.53
N GLN A 49 7.32 -18.18 -5.34
CA GLN A 49 6.33 -17.88 -4.30
C GLN A 49 6.29 -16.40 -3.91
N ARG A 50 7.44 -15.71 -3.86
CA ARG A 50 7.49 -14.26 -3.63
C ARG A 50 6.85 -13.47 -4.76
N LYS A 51 7.09 -13.86 -6.01
CA LYS A 51 6.47 -13.24 -7.19
C LYS A 51 4.96 -13.49 -7.17
N GLU A 52 4.53 -14.72 -6.95
CA GLU A 52 3.12 -15.12 -6.85
C GLU A 52 2.41 -14.34 -5.73
N LYS A 53 2.98 -14.31 -4.52
CA LYS A 53 2.42 -13.55 -3.40
C LYS A 53 2.34 -12.04 -3.68
N ALA A 54 3.30 -11.49 -4.42
CA ALA A 54 3.23 -10.09 -4.85
C ALA A 54 2.10 -9.85 -5.86
N GLN A 55 1.93 -10.79 -6.81
CA GLN A 55 0.83 -10.75 -7.77
C GLN A 55 -0.53 -10.93 -7.10
N GLU A 56 -0.66 -11.86 -6.16
CA GLU A 56 -1.88 -12.09 -5.36
C GLU A 56 -2.28 -10.84 -4.59
N LYS A 57 -1.33 -10.22 -3.87
CA LYS A 57 -1.60 -8.96 -3.16
C LYS A 57 -2.03 -7.84 -4.08
N ALA A 58 -1.42 -7.71 -5.26
CA ALA A 58 -1.83 -6.72 -6.24
C ALA A 58 -3.26 -7.00 -6.77
N LYS A 59 -3.61 -8.27 -6.99
CA LYS A 59 -4.97 -8.68 -7.38
C LYS A 59 -5.99 -8.41 -6.28
N GLU A 60 -5.65 -8.69 -5.02
CA GLU A 60 -6.51 -8.41 -3.86
C GLU A 60 -6.75 -6.90 -3.71
N GLN A 61 -5.70 -6.08 -3.81
CA GLN A 61 -5.82 -4.63 -3.77
C GLN A 61 -6.70 -4.11 -4.92
N ALA A 62 -6.46 -4.56 -6.15
CA ALA A 62 -7.30 -4.17 -7.29
C ALA A 62 -8.77 -4.59 -7.13
N ARG A 63 -9.04 -5.76 -6.52
CA ARG A 63 -10.41 -6.19 -6.20
C ARG A 63 -11.05 -5.27 -5.16
N LEU A 64 -10.33 -4.93 -4.09
CA LEU A 64 -10.80 -4.03 -3.04
C LEU A 64 -11.06 -2.63 -3.57
N ASP A 65 -10.18 -2.11 -4.43
CA ASP A 65 -10.33 -0.80 -5.06
C ASP A 65 -11.55 -0.77 -5.98
N ARG A 66 -11.77 -1.82 -6.79
CA ARG A 66 -12.97 -1.94 -7.63
C ARG A 66 -14.26 -1.99 -6.80
N ILE A 67 -14.24 -2.68 -5.66
CA ILE A 67 -15.39 -2.72 -4.74
C ILE A 67 -15.63 -1.32 -4.14
N ALA A 68 -14.58 -0.64 -3.70
CA ALA A 68 -14.67 0.71 -3.15
C ALA A 68 -15.18 1.72 -4.18
N GLU A 69 -14.73 1.65 -5.44
CA GLU A 69 -15.23 2.46 -6.55
C GLU A 69 -16.72 2.21 -6.83
N ARG A 70 -17.13 0.94 -6.87
CA ARG A 70 -18.55 0.59 -7.03
C ARG A 70 -19.40 1.13 -5.89
N LYS A 71 -18.91 1.08 -4.65
CA LYS A 71 -19.59 1.65 -3.49
C LYS A 71 -19.74 3.16 -3.62
N LYS A 72 -18.66 3.88 -3.95
CA LYS A 72 -18.71 5.33 -4.20
C LYS A 72 -19.72 5.71 -5.27
N LEU A 73 -19.74 5.01 -6.41
CA LEU A 73 -20.72 5.25 -7.48
C LEU A 73 -22.16 4.99 -7.05
N ARG A 74 -22.40 4.01 -6.18
CA ARG A 74 -23.73 3.76 -5.60
C ARG A 74 -24.13 4.89 -4.66
N ASP A 75 -23.22 5.32 -3.79
CA ASP A 75 -23.46 6.39 -2.83
C ASP A 75 -23.69 7.74 -3.54
N GLU A 76 -22.93 8.03 -4.60
CA GLU A 76 -23.13 9.20 -5.47
C GLU A 76 -24.51 9.16 -6.14
N ARG A 77 -24.89 8.01 -6.73
CA ARG A 77 -26.23 7.84 -7.32
C ARG A 77 -27.34 8.01 -6.30
N LYS A 78 -27.21 7.45 -5.09
CA LYS A 78 -28.18 7.63 -4.01
C LYS A 78 -28.29 9.10 -3.60
N GLY A 79 -27.16 9.78 -3.41
CA GLY A 79 -27.14 11.20 -3.07
C GLY A 79 -27.73 12.10 -4.15
N ASP A 80 -27.53 11.78 -5.43
CA ASP A 80 -28.14 12.55 -6.52
C ASP A 80 -29.66 12.31 -6.61
N GLN A 81 -30.11 11.07 -6.39
CA GLN A 81 -31.54 10.76 -6.26
C GLN A 81 -32.19 11.50 -5.08
N GLU A 82 -31.53 11.58 -3.93
CA GLU A 82 -32.01 12.34 -2.77
C GLU A 82 -32.09 13.84 -3.07
N LYS A 83 -31.07 14.42 -3.70
CA LYS A 83 -31.11 15.84 -4.12
C LYS A 83 -32.25 16.10 -5.09
N GLU A 84 -32.51 15.19 -6.03
CA GLU A 84 -33.63 15.27 -6.96
C GLU A 84 -34.98 15.21 -6.23
N ARG A 85 -35.15 14.28 -5.27
CA ARG A 85 -36.34 14.21 -4.42
C ARG A 85 -36.56 15.50 -3.63
N VAL A 86 -35.52 16.04 -3.00
CA VAL A 86 -35.59 17.31 -2.26
C VAL A 86 -35.93 18.49 -3.19
N ARG A 87 -35.33 18.55 -4.38
CA ARG A 87 -35.65 19.57 -5.39
C ARG A 87 -37.11 19.48 -5.84
N MET A 88 -37.60 18.26 -6.08
CA MET A 88 -38.97 18.00 -6.48
C MET A 88 -39.97 18.35 -5.37
N GLN A 89 -39.72 17.92 -4.13
CA GLN A 89 -40.53 18.29 -2.97
C GLN A 89 -40.56 19.81 -2.77
N LYS A 90 -39.43 20.49 -2.93
CA LYS A 90 -39.36 21.96 -2.86
C LYS A 90 -40.17 22.62 -3.97
N ALA A 91 -40.06 22.14 -5.20
CA ALA A 91 -40.86 22.66 -6.32
C ALA A 91 -42.38 22.44 -6.10
N MET A 92 -42.78 21.28 -5.58
CA MET A 92 -44.17 21.02 -5.19
C MET A 92 -44.64 21.98 -4.09
N LYS A 93 -43.81 22.22 -3.07
CA LYS A 93 -44.10 23.16 -1.99
C LYS A 93 -44.21 24.61 -2.49
N ASP A 94 -43.38 25.01 -3.45
CA ASP A 94 -43.43 26.34 -4.07
C ASP A 94 -44.70 26.51 -4.93
N ILE A 95 -45.12 25.47 -5.66
CA ILE A 95 -46.40 25.44 -6.39
C ILE A 95 -47.59 25.49 -5.42
N GLU A 96 -47.55 24.71 -4.35
CA GLU A 96 -48.57 24.72 -3.31
C GLU A 96 -48.68 26.09 -2.63
N ARG A 97 -47.54 26.73 -2.34
CA ARG A 97 -47.49 28.10 -1.81
C ARG A 97 -48.10 29.11 -2.77
N ALA A 98 -47.79 29.02 -4.07
CA ALA A 98 -48.35 29.89 -5.10
C ALA A 98 -49.86 29.65 -5.31
N ARG A 99 -50.32 28.40 -5.20
CA ARG A 99 -51.73 28.01 -5.34
C ARG A 99 -52.58 28.36 -4.11
N SER A 100 -52.02 28.22 -2.91
CA SER A 100 -52.75 28.38 -1.65
C SER A 100 -52.84 29.84 -1.19
N GLY A 101 -51.95 30.75 -1.64
CA GLY A 101 -52.02 32.18 -1.31
C GLY A 101 -51.88 32.54 0.18
N TYR A 102 -51.75 31.53 1.06
CA TYR A 102 -51.71 31.68 2.50
C TYR A 102 -50.28 31.44 3.00
N PHE A 103 -49.70 32.45 3.65
CA PHE A 103 -48.44 32.34 4.38
C PHE A 103 -48.67 31.52 5.65
N SER A 104 -48.78 30.19 5.51
CA SER A 104 -48.77 29.29 6.66
C SER A 104 -47.34 29.19 7.19
N SER A 105 -46.99 30.11 8.08
CA SER A 105 -45.89 29.96 9.01
C SER A 105 -46.32 28.95 10.08
N ASP A 106 -46.21 27.66 9.78
CA ASP A 106 -46.24 26.63 10.80
C ASP A 106 -45.26 25.54 10.39
N ASP A 107 -44.06 25.70 10.94
CA ASP A 107 -42.92 24.81 10.87
C ASP A 107 -43.16 23.72 11.92
N GLU A 108 -43.97 22.71 11.61
CA GLU A 108 -44.05 21.51 12.44
C GLU A 108 -44.72 20.36 11.68
N LYS A 109 -44.01 19.81 10.69
CA LYS A 109 -44.21 18.41 10.32
C LYS A 109 -42.88 17.66 10.43
N LYS A 110 -42.76 17.05 11.60
CA LYS A 110 -41.87 15.95 11.92
C LYS A 110 -42.16 14.83 10.93
N ASP A 111 -41.36 14.76 9.88
CA ASP A 111 -41.34 13.62 8.95
C ASP A 111 -40.52 12.52 9.65
N ASP A 112 -41.21 11.73 10.46
CA ASP A 112 -40.75 10.40 10.90
C ASP A 112 -40.74 9.51 9.65
N SER A 113 -39.77 9.74 8.77
CA SER A 113 -39.38 8.78 7.75
C SER A 113 -38.46 7.78 8.46
N ASP A 114 -39.06 6.69 8.95
CA ASP A 114 -38.36 5.47 9.32
C ASP A 114 -37.30 5.18 8.24
N SER A 115 -36.05 5.42 8.61
CA SER A 115 -34.90 5.02 7.80
C SER A 115 -34.77 3.53 8.03
N ASP A 116 -35.55 2.75 7.28
CA ASP A 116 -35.32 1.32 7.14
C ASP A 116 -33.85 1.13 6.72
N GLU A 117 -33.09 0.67 7.69
CA GLU A 117 -31.70 0.30 7.59
C GLU A 117 -31.69 -0.96 6.73
N ASP A 118 -31.62 -0.76 5.40
CA ASP A 118 -31.48 -1.83 4.40
C ASP A 118 -30.11 -2.48 4.60
N GLU A 119 -30.10 -3.41 5.57
CA GLU A 119 -29.05 -4.36 5.87
C GLU A 119 -28.96 -5.32 4.67
N SER A 120 -28.24 -4.89 3.63
CA SER A 120 -27.85 -5.76 2.52
C SER A 120 -26.76 -6.71 3.01
N ASP A 121 -27.17 -7.71 3.79
CA ASP A 121 -26.45 -8.95 4.00
C ASP A 121 -26.76 -9.86 2.81
N ASP A 122 -25.73 -10.17 2.02
CA ASP A 122 -25.82 -11.20 0.98
C ASP A 122 -24.43 -11.85 0.86
N GLU A 123 -24.15 -12.69 1.84
CA GLU A 123 -23.29 -13.85 1.68
C GLU A 123 -24.07 -14.92 0.91
N ASP A 124 -23.77 -15.10 -0.37
CA ASP A 124 -23.97 -16.38 -1.04
C ASP A 124 -22.77 -16.71 -1.93
N GLU A 125 -21.78 -17.36 -1.32
CA GLU A 125 -20.96 -18.36 -2.00
C GLU A 125 -21.70 -19.70 -1.93
N THR A 126 -22.26 -20.20 -3.03
CA THR A 126 -22.17 -21.65 -3.33
C THR A 126 -22.16 -21.96 -4.85
N PRO A 127 -21.55 -23.09 -5.26
CA PRO A 127 -21.09 -23.34 -6.63
C PRO A 127 -21.92 -24.40 -7.39
N ALA A 128 -22.13 -24.24 -8.71
CA ALA A 128 -21.95 -25.27 -9.75
C ALA A 128 -22.65 -25.02 -11.11
N LYS A 129 -21.83 -25.01 -12.17
CA LYS A 129 -21.97 -25.75 -13.45
C LYS A 129 -23.24 -25.57 -14.33
N LYS A 130 -23.08 -24.95 -15.52
CA LYS A 130 -22.78 -25.65 -16.81
C LYS A 130 -22.78 -24.70 -18.03
N ALA A 131 -21.61 -24.65 -18.67
CA ALA A 131 -21.33 -24.74 -20.11
C ALA A 131 -22.10 -23.86 -21.12
N LYS A 132 -21.36 -22.95 -21.80
CA LYS A 132 -21.20 -22.96 -23.28
C LYS A 132 -19.85 -22.36 -23.73
N LYS A 133 -18.98 -23.28 -24.16
CA LYS A 133 -18.07 -23.23 -25.33
C LYS A 133 -17.66 -21.85 -25.88
N ALA A 134 -16.45 -21.41 -25.54
CA ALA A 134 -15.57 -20.70 -26.46
C ALA A 134 -14.15 -21.20 -26.17
N SER A 135 -13.60 -21.93 -27.13
CA SER A 135 -12.23 -22.40 -27.16
C SER A 135 -11.30 -21.23 -27.47
N SER A 136 -10.40 -20.89 -26.56
CA SER A 136 -9.09 -20.34 -26.91
C SER A 136 -8.09 -20.97 -25.96
N THR A 137 -7.31 -21.90 -26.50
CA THR A 137 -6.07 -22.37 -25.90
C THR A 137 -5.09 -21.21 -26.03
N ASP A 138 -4.85 -20.48 -24.94
CA ASP A 138 -3.68 -19.61 -24.81
C ASP A 138 -2.62 -20.39 -24.02
N GLU A 139 -2.16 -21.47 -24.65
CA GLU A 139 -0.86 -22.09 -24.39
C GLU A 139 0.17 -21.48 -25.36
N ASP A 140 0.25 -20.16 -25.47
CA ASP A 140 1.28 -19.50 -26.27
C ASP A 140 1.52 -18.07 -25.77
N ASP A 141 2.22 -17.93 -24.63
CA ASP A 141 2.91 -16.67 -24.32
C ASP A 141 4.30 -16.91 -23.69
N PHE A 142 4.94 -17.98 -24.17
CA PHE A 142 6.40 -18.17 -24.10
C PHE A 142 7.03 -18.25 -25.50
N SER A 143 6.23 -18.08 -26.55
CA SER A 143 6.65 -18.16 -27.97
C SER A 143 7.08 -16.80 -28.54
N ASP A 144 6.86 -15.69 -27.81
CA ASP A 144 7.36 -14.36 -28.16
C ASP A 144 8.73 -14.03 -27.51
N TRP A 145 9.39 -15.03 -26.91
CA TRP A 145 10.84 -14.96 -26.77
C TRP A 145 11.44 -15.27 -28.15
N GLU A 146 11.45 -14.25 -29.00
CA GLU A 146 12.23 -14.21 -30.23
C GLU A 146 13.67 -14.60 -29.86
N GLY A 147 14.07 -15.82 -30.21
CA GLY A 147 15.44 -16.28 -30.03
C GLY A 147 16.42 -15.26 -30.62
N LEU A 148 17.69 -15.31 -30.21
CA LEU A 148 18.77 -14.46 -30.71
C LEU A 148 19.10 -14.69 -32.22
N ASP A 149 18.08 -14.79 -33.07
CA ASP A 149 18.16 -14.85 -34.53
C ASP A 149 18.11 -13.46 -35.17
N LYS A 150 18.12 -12.38 -34.38
CA LYS A 150 18.62 -11.08 -34.86
C LYS A 150 20.10 -11.28 -35.16
N PRO A 151 20.58 -11.11 -36.41
CA PRO A 151 22.00 -11.22 -36.69
C PRO A 151 22.72 -10.22 -35.81
N GLY A 152 23.41 -10.73 -34.78
CA GLY A 152 24.17 -9.90 -33.86
C GLY A 152 25.06 -8.95 -34.65
N VAL A 153 25.31 -7.76 -34.10
CA VAL A 153 26.02 -6.64 -34.75
C VAL A 153 27.46 -7.00 -35.19
N LEU A 154 27.95 -8.20 -34.84
CA LEU A 154 29.26 -8.72 -35.14
C LEU A 154 29.35 -9.32 -36.55
N LYS A 155 30.34 -8.87 -37.33
CA LYS A 155 30.69 -9.43 -38.64
C LYS A 155 31.29 -10.84 -38.47
N LYS A 156 30.48 -11.89 -38.68
CA LYS A 156 30.93 -13.29 -38.63
C LYS A 156 31.92 -13.58 -39.78
N GLN A 157 33.21 -13.76 -39.47
CA GLN A 157 34.20 -14.20 -40.45
C GLN A 157 34.42 -15.72 -40.36
N LYS A 158 34.13 -16.44 -41.45
CA LYS A 158 34.39 -17.88 -41.55
C LYS A 158 35.78 -18.10 -42.16
N LYS A 159 36.76 -18.55 -41.36
CA LYS A 159 38.06 -19.00 -41.87
C LYS A 159 38.02 -20.52 -42.06
N LYS A 160 38.41 -20.99 -43.24
CA LYS A 160 38.50 -22.42 -43.57
C LYS A 160 39.95 -22.85 -43.38
N TYR A 161 40.17 -23.85 -42.52
CA TYR A 161 41.47 -24.51 -42.41
C TYR A 161 41.38 -25.87 -43.10
N VAL A 162 42.47 -26.25 -43.75
CA VAL A 162 42.65 -27.59 -44.31
C VAL A 162 43.73 -28.23 -43.47
N ASP A 163 43.35 -29.20 -42.65
CA ASP A 163 44.32 -29.96 -41.88
C ASP A 163 45.13 -30.86 -42.84
N GLY A 164 46.35 -31.25 -42.46
CA GLY A 164 47.31 -31.96 -43.31
C GLY A 164 46.82 -33.30 -43.91
N GLU A 165 45.66 -33.80 -43.49
CA GLU A 165 44.99 -34.99 -44.01
C GLU A 165 43.78 -34.69 -44.93
N GLY A 166 43.61 -33.45 -45.40
CA GLY A 166 42.63 -33.07 -46.42
C GLY A 166 41.18 -32.94 -45.94
N LYS A 167 40.90 -33.15 -44.65
CA LYS A 167 39.58 -32.94 -44.05
C LYS A 167 39.40 -31.44 -43.76
N LYS A 168 38.31 -30.86 -44.27
CA LYS A 168 38.00 -29.42 -44.13
C LYS A 168 37.15 -29.23 -42.87
N THR A 169 37.74 -28.67 -41.82
CA THR A 169 37.01 -28.27 -40.60
C THR A 169 36.73 -26.77 -40.66
N THR A 170 35.48 -26.38 -40.35
CA THR A 170 35.08 -24.97 -40.32
C THR A 170 34.87 -24.54 -38.88
N VAL A 171 35.72 -23.66 -38.38
CA VAL A 171 35.59 -23.05 -37.05
C VAL A 171 35.11 -21.60 -37.23
N THR A 172 34.00 -21.26 -36.58
CA THR A 172 33.49 -19.90 -36.45
C THR A 172 34.11 -19.25 -35.22
N ILE A 173 34.87 -18.18 -35.44
CA ILE A 173 35.54 -17.43 -34.38
C ILE A 173 34.78 -16.11 -34.20
N GLU A 174 34.22 -15.90 -33.01
CA GLU A 174 33.58 -14.64 -32.61
C GLU A 174 34.63 -13.77 -31.92
N ALA A 175 35.01 -12.67 -32.56
CA ALA A 175 35.93 -11.70 -31.96
C ALA A 175 35.14 -10.77 -31.04
N VAL A 176 35.35 -10.89 -29.73
CA VAL A 176 34.84 -9.94 -28.74
C VAL A 176 35.73 -8.70 -28.79
N SER A 177 35.27 -7.64 -29.44
CA SER A 177 35.90 -6.32 -29.36
C SER A 177 35.51 -5.67 -28.03
N LEU A 178 36.45 -5.68 -27.07
CA LEU A 178 36.30 -5.01 -25.77
C LEU A 178 36.49 -3.48 -25.86
N ASP A 179 36.86 -2.96 -27.03
CA ASP A 179 37.17 -1.55 -27.27
C ASP A 179 36.06 -0.78 -28.00
N SER A 180 34.82 -1.29 -28.01
CA SER A 180 33.68 -0.48 -28.47
C SER A 180 33.27 0.41 -27.30
N ASP A 181 33.81 1.62 -27.29
CA ASP A 181 33.46 2.73 -26.41
C ASP A 181 31.96 3.12 -26.56
N ASP A 182 31.06 2.24 -26.10
CA ASP A 182 29.64 2.52 -25.83
C ASP A 182 29.46 3.01 -24.37
N ASP A 183 30.51 3.58 -23.77
CA ASP A 183 30.44 4.38 -22.55
C ASP A 183 30.00 5.81 -22.90
N GLU A 184 28.77 5.94 -23.41
CA GLU A 184 28.05 7.21 -23.31
C GLU A 184 27.99 7.58 -21.81
N PRO A 185 28.57 8.72 -21.38
CA PRO A 185 28.64 9.09 -19.95
C PRO A 185 27.26 9.32 -19.33
N ASN A 186 26.19 9.31 -20.14
CA ASN A 186 24.80 9.49 -19.74
C ASN A 186 24.01 8.18 -19.62
N ASN A 187 24.63 7.00 -19.82
CA ASN A 187 23.94 5.72 -19.63
C ASN A 187 24.22 5.07 -18.25
N THR A 188 24.85 5.81 -17.33
CA THR A 188 24.75 5.45 -15.91
C THR A 188 23.32 5.74 -15.46
N TYR A 189 22.58 4.69 -15.11
CA TYR A 189 21.21 4.77 -14.58
C TYR A 189 21.13 5.45 -13.18
N VAL A 190 22.14 6.25 -12.83
CA VAL A 190 22.37 6.87 -11.54
C VAL A 190 22.59 8.37 -11.77
N ASP A 191 21.65 9.17 -11.31
CA ASP A 191 21.75 10.62 -11.34
C ASP A 191 22.92 11.10 -10.46
N MET A 192 24.05 11.44 -11.09
CA MET A 192 25.26 11.91 -10.38
C MET A 192 25.02 13.20 -9.59
N SER A 193 24.01 14.00 -9.96
CA SER A 193 23.62 15.21 -9.21
C SER A 193 23.08 14.90 -7.81
N LYS A 194 22.58 13.69 -7.56
CA LYS A 194 22.03 13.26 -6.27
C LYS A 194 23.02 12.41 -5.46
N ALA A 195 24.24 12.21 -5.96
CA ALA A 195 25.24 11.37 -5.31
C ALA A 195 25.53 11.84 -3.88
N ASP A 196 25.65 13.15 -3.68
CA ASP A 196 25.91 13.74 -2.36
C ASP A 196 24.73 13.58 -1.40
N GLU A 197 23.49 13.70 -1.89
CA GLU A 197 22.28 13.48 -1.09
C GLU A 197 22.18 12.02 -0.63
N VAL A 198 22.38 11.07 -1.54
CA VAL A 198 22.37 9.63 -1.23
C VAL A 198 23.49 9.27 -0.25
N LEU A 199 24.67 9.88 -0.41
CA LEU A 199 25.77 9.71 0.52
C LEU A 199 25.40 10.21 1.93
N GLN A 200 24.81 11.40 2.04
CA GLN A 200 24.34 11.95 3.32
C GLN A 200 23.29 11.05 3.98
N GLU A 201 22.28 10.58 3.24
CA GLU A 201 21.25 9.68 3.77
C GLU A 201 21.85 8.35 4.26
N SER A 202 22.83 7.81 3.54
CA SER A 202 23.51 6.57 3.93
C SER A 202 24.30 6.74 5.23
N LEU A 203 24.98 7.88 5.41
CA LEU A 203 25.72 8.22 6.61
C LEU A 203 24.78 8.44 7.80
N ASP A 204 23.63 9.09 7.59
CA ASP A 204 22.62 9.26 8.63
C ASP A 204 22.01 7.93 9.06
N LYS A 205 21.70 7.04 8.10
CA LYS A 205 21.21 5.69 8.38
C LYS A 205 22.23 4.85 9.13
N ALA A 206 23.50 4.91 8.74
CA ALA A 206 24.59 4.24 9.44
C ALA A 206 24.78 4.80 10.85
N GLY A 207 24.68 6.12 11.02
CA GLY A 207 24.71 6.78 12.32
C GLY A 207 23.57 6.33 13.23
N LEU A 208 22.34 6.25 12.70
CA LEU A 208 21.18 5.73 13.45
C LEU A 208 21.35 4.26 13.83
N ALA A 209 21.88 3.43 12.93
CA ALA A 209 22.16 2.02 13.22
C ALA A 209 23.24 1.85 14.30
N ALA A 210 24.30 2.66 14.26
CA ALA A 210 25.34 2.66 15.30
C ALA A 210 24.80 3.10 16.67
N VAL A 211 23.90 4.10 16.68
CA VAL A 211 23.19 4.52 17.91
C VAL A 211 22.27 3.41 18.43
N TYR A 212 21.55 2.73 17.55
CA TYR A 212 20.65 1.63 17.93
C TYR A 212 21.42 0.42 18.48
N SER A 213 22.59 0.12 17.90
CA SER A 213 23.50 -0.93 18.36
C SER A 213 24.31 -0.53 19.61
N GLY A 214 24.13 0.69 20.12
CA GLY A 214 24.84 1.19 21.31
C GLY A 214 26.34 1.47 21.09
N MET A 215 26.80 1.47 19.83
CA MET A 215 28.19 1.74 19.45
C MET A 215 28.49 3.24 19.35
N ALA A 216 27.46 4.07 19.20
CA ALA A 216 27.59 5.53 19.13
C ALA A 216 26.56 6.23 20.01
N GLU A 217 26.93 7.38 20.57
CA GLU A 217 25.97 8.23 21.29
C GLU A 217 25.13 9.07 20.31
N PRO A 218 23.83 9.27 20.58
CA PRO A 218 22.98 10.08 19.72
C PRO A 218 23.48 11.53 19.67
N LYS A 219 23.71 12.04 18.46
CA LYS A 219 24.19 13.43 18.22
C LYS A 219 23.23 14.50 18.73
N VAL A 220 21.95 14.17 18.93
CA VAL A 220 21.01 15.05 19.64
C VAL A 220 21.31 14.98 21.14
N LYS A 221 21.82 16.09 21.70
CA LYS A 221 21.87 16.33 23.14
C LYS A 221 20.55 15.84 23.73
N LYS A 222 20.58 14.79 24.57
CA LYS A 222 19.39 14.18 25.19
C LYS A 222 18.54 15.32 25.75
N LEU A 223 17.45 15.67 25.05
CA LEU A 223 16.53 16.70 25.53
C LEU A 223 16.03 16.19 26.87
N VAL A 224 16.51 16.80 27.96
CA VAL A 224 16.09 16.48 29.32
C VAL A 224 14.57 16.54 29.31
N LYS A 225 13.91 15.39 29.49
CA LYS A 225 12.45 15.30 29.44
C LYS A 225 11.91 16.31 30.44
N LYS A 226 11.24 17.35 29.95
CA LYS A 226 10.67 18.38 30.83
C LYS A 226 9.72 17.67 31.80
N PRO A 227 9.82 17.93 33.11
CA PRO A 227 8.96 17.28 34.09
C PRO A 227 7.49 17.50 33.70
N LYS A 228 6.69 16.44 33.80
CA LYS A 228 5.25 16.52 33.50
C LYS A 228 4.66 17.61 34.39
N LYS A 229 4.02 18.60 33.78
CA LYS A 229 3.28 19.61 34.55
C LYS A 229 2.20 18.87 35.34
N LYS A 230 2.15 19.09 36.65
CA LYS A 230 1.06 18.58 37.49
C LYS A 230 -0.26 19.08 36.90
N PHE A 231 -1.24 18.20 36.75
CA PHE A 231 -2.57 18.60 36.31
C PHE A 231 -3.10 19.65 37.29
N ARG A 232 -3.30 20.87 36.81
CA ARG A 232 -4.08 21.92 37.46
C ARG A 232 -5.12 22.40 36.47
N TYR A 233 -6.29 22.74 36.99
CA TYR A 233 -7.30 23.42 36.19
C TYR A 233 -6.73 24.75 35.69
N LEU A 234 -6.82 24.94 34.39
CA LEU A 234 -6.47 26.20 33.76
C LEU A 234 -7.45 27.28 34.24
N SER A 235 -6.92 28.44 34.59
CA SER A 235 -7.72 29.63 34.84
C SER A 235 -8.56 29.99 33.61
N ALA A 236 -9.66 30.73 33.78
CA ALA A 236 -10.55 31.09 32.68
C ALA A 236 -9.82 31.83 31.53
N THR A 237 -8.84 32.66 31.87
CA THR A 237 -8.02 33.40 30.91
C THR A 237 -7.05 32.49 30.15
N GLU A 238 -6.45 31.49 30.81
CA GLU A 238 -5.60 30.48 30.17
C GLU A 238 -6.39 29.56 29.25
N ARG A 239 -7.62 29.18 29.63
CA ARG A 239 -8.52 28.42 28.77
C ARG A 239 -8.85 29.19 27.49
N LYS A 240 -9.17 30.48 27.59
CA LYS A 240 -9.42 31.34 26.43
C LYS A 240 -8.21 31.41 25.50
N LYS A 241 -7.01 31.64 26.04
CA LYS A 241 -5.75 31.66 25.26
C LYS A 241 -5.47 30.32 24.57
N ASN A 242 -5.78 29.19 25.18
CA ASN A 242 -5.61 27.87 24.55
C ASN A 242 -6.62 27.66 23.41
N LEU A 243 -7.89 28.02 23.61
CA LEU A 243 -8.90 27.97 22.55
C LEU A 243 -8.52 28.88 21.36
N ASP A 244 -8.00 30.07 21.62
CA ASP A 244 -7.54 30.98 20.57
C ASP A 244 -6.36 30.39 19.79
N LYS A 245 -5.42 29.73 20.48
CA LYS A 245 -4.30 29.01 19.83
C LYS A 245 -4.78 27.83 18.99
N GLU A 246 -5.77 27.08 19.45
CA GLU A 246 -6.35 25.98 18.69
C GLU A 246 -7.08 26.49 17.44
N ARG A 247 -7.85 27.56 17.58
CA ARG A 247 -8.50 28.25 16.45
C ARG A 247 -7.47 28.76 15.44
N ALA A 248 -6.39 29.38 15.91
CA ALA A 248 -5.31 29.84 15.03
C ALA A 248 -4.63 28.69 14.27
N ARG A 249 -4.36 27.57 14.95
CA ARG A 249 -3.82 26.35 14.32
C ARG A 249 -4.78 25.75 13.30
N ALA A 250 -6.07 25.71 13.61
CA ALA A 250 -7.09 25.22 12.67
C ALA A 250 -7.17 26.11 11.42
N LYS A 251 -7.11 27.44 11.59
CA LYS A 251 -7.02 28.39 10.46
C LYS A 251 -5.77 28.17 9.62
N ALA A 252 -4.60 28.09 10.24
CA ALA A 252 -3.34 27.86 9.53
C ALA A 252 -3.29 26.52 8.78
N LYS A 253 -3.98 25.48 9.27
CA LYS A 253 -4.12 24.20 8.56
C LYS A 253 -5.04 24.31 7.34
N ARG A 254 -6.08 25.15 7.39
CA ARG A 254 -6.98 25.38 6.26
C ARG A 254 -6.26 26.13 5.14
N THR A 255 -5.53 27.20 5.46
CA THR A 255 -4.79 28.01 4.50
C THR A 255 -3.58 27.31 3.88
N LYS A 256 -3.13 26.18 4.42
CA LYS A 256 -2.05 25.36 3.83
C LYS A 256 -2.58 24.25 2.92
N LYS A 257 -3.89 24.04 2.88
CA LYS A 257 -4.54 22.98 2.09
C LYS A 257 -5.13 23.54 0.77
N GLU A 258 -5.33 24.86 0.71
CA GLU A 258 -5.48 25.63 -0.54
C GLU A 258 -4.09 25.94 -1.11
#